data_AF-A0A7C5DP51-F1
#
_entry.id   AF-A0A7C5DP51-F1
#
_cell.length_a   1.000
_cell.length_b   1.000
_cell.length_c   1.000
_cell.angle_alpha   90.00
_cell.angle_beta   90.00
_cell.angle_gamma   90.00
#
_symmetry.space_group_name_H-M   'P 1'
#
loop_
_entity.id
_entity.type
_entity.pdbx_description
1 polymer ?
#
loop_
_entity_poly.entity_id
_entity_poly.type
_entity_poly.pdbx_seq_one_letter_code
_entity_poly.pdbx_strand_id
1 'polypeptide(L)' 'MRKEGRVCKADTLEGLKDSGVIGIIRVSTAQDLIRIAKALREGGLSCLEITMTTPGALRAIEEAREELPDVLMG' A
#
# COMPACT_ATOMS: atom_id res chain seq x y z
N MET A 1 -2.49 -11.62 25.30
CA MET A 1 -2.30 -12.40 24.05
C MET A 1 -3.35 -11.94 23.04
N ARG A 2 -3.00 -11.06 22.09
CA ARG A 2 -3.87 -10.74 20.95
C ARG A 2 -3.63 -11.81 19.89
N LYS A 3 -4.68 -12.50 19.46
CA LYS A 3 -4.60 -13.51 18.41
C LYS A 3 -4.12 -12.87 17.10
N GLU A 4 -3.22 -13.54 16.39
CA GLU A 4 -3.04 -13.36 14.94
C GLU A 4 -4.41 -13.25 14.23
N GLY A 5 -4.57 -12.27 13.33
CA GLY A 5 -5.57 -12.34 12.27
C GLY A 5 -6.92 -11.62 12.49
N ARG A 6 -6.92 -10.28 12.48
CA ARG A 6 -7.84 -9.42 11.71
C ARG A 6 -7.54 -7.95 12.04
N VAL A 7 -7.10 -7.20 11.06
CA VAL A 7 -7.09 -5.73 11.12
C VAL A 7 -8.54 -5.28 11.07
N CYS A 8 -9.00 -4.55 12.09
CA CYS A 8 -10.33 -3.94 12.10
C CYS A 8 -10.28 -2.53 11.51
N LYS A 9 -11.45 -1.95 11.22
CA LYS A 9 -11.52 -0.61 10.63
C LYS A 9 -10.81 0.45 11.49
N ALA A 10 -10.84 0.31 12.82
CA ALA A 10 -10.17 1.23 13.71
C ALA A 10 -8.65 1.16 13.57
N ASP A 11 -8.08 -0.04 13.45
CA ASP A 11 -6.64 -0.25 13.26
C ASP A 11 -6.17 0.38 11.93
N THR A 12 -6.94 0.21 10.86
CA THR A 12 -6.67 0.88 9.58
C THR A 12 -6.73 2.39 9.71
N LEU A 13 -7.74 2.93 10.42
CA LEU A 13 -7.89 4.36 10.62
C LEU A 13 -6.76 4.96 11.45
N GLU A 14 -6.24 4.23 12.45
CA GLU A 14 -5.04 4.64 13.18
C GLU A 14 -3.82 4.66 12.25
N GLY A 15 -3.59 3.61 11.45
CA GLY A 15 -2.49 3.58 10.49
C GLY A 15 -2.54 4.74 9.47
N LEU A 16 -3.73 5.12 9.01
CA LEU A 16 -3.91 6.30 8.15
C LEU A 16 -3.55 7.62 8.86
N LYS A 17 -3.95 7.77 10.12
CA LYS A 17 -3.63 8.97 10.92
C LYS A 17 -2.15 9.06 11.22
N ASP A 18 -1.52 7.95 11.56
CA ASP A 18 -0.08 7.87 11.87
C ASP A 18 0.77 8.19 10.63
N SER A 19 0.34 7.73 9.44
CA SER A 19 0.99 8.09 8.18
C SER A 19 0.90 9.59 7.88
N GLY A 20 -0.21 10.25 8.25
CA GLY A 20 -0.46 11.68 8.03
C GLY A 20 -0.61 12.12 6.56
N VAL A 21 -0.20 11.27 5.62
CA VAL A 21 -0.29 11.43 4.17
C VAL A 21 -0.60 10.08 3.51
N ILE A 22 -1.29 10.11 2.36
CA ILE A 22 -1.54 8.93 1.51
C ILE A 22 -0.94 9.20 0.14
N GLY A 23 -0.04 8.32 -0.33
CA GLY A 23 0.52 8.41 -1.67
C GLY A 23 -0.39 7.74 -2.70
N ILE A 24 -0.94 8.50 -3.65
CA ILE A 24 -1.79 7.95 -4.74
C ILE A 24 -0.91 7.67 -5.96
N ILE A 25 -0.91 6.42 -6.41
CA ILE A 25 -0.11 5.95 -7.54
C ILE A 25 -1.01 5.66 -8.75
N ARG A 26 -0.68 6.30 -9.87
CA ARG A 26 -1.23 5.99 -11.20
C ARG A 26 -0.10 5.65 -12.14
N VAL A 27 -0.13 4.44 -12.69
CA VAL A 27 0.89 3.95 -13.62
C VAL A 27 0.24 3.14 -14.73
N SER A 28 1.03 2.83 -15.76
CA SER A 28 0.58 2.04 -16.90
C SER A 28 1.00 0.57 -16.82
N THR A 29 1.91 0.22 -15.89
CA THR A 29 2.44 -1.14 -15.72
C THR A 29 2.61 -1.52 -14.24
N ALA A 30 2.56 -2.82 -13.94
CA ALA A 30 2.78 -3.35 -12.58
C ALA A 30 4.24 -3.17 -12.12
N GLN A 31 5.22 -3.30 -13.01
CA GLN A 31 6.64 -3.11 -12.68
C GLN A 31 6.96 -1.66 -12.27
N ASP A 32 6.27 -0.67 -12.83
CA ASP A 32 6.42 0.72 -12.38
C ASP A 32 5.80 0.92 -10.99
N LEU A 33 4.67 0.26 -10.71
CA LEU A 33 3.99 0.33 -9.42
C LEU A 33 4.90 -0.08 -8.26
N ILE A 34 5.52 -1.26 -8.35
CA ILE A 34 6.37 -1.80 -7.27
C ILE A 34 7.60 -0.91 -7.05
N ARG A 35 8.22 -0.43 -8.14
CA ARG A 35 9.39 0.46 -8.05
C ARG A 35 9.03 1.79 -7.37
N ILE A 36 7.90 2.39 -7.75
CA ILE A 36 7.43 3.64 -7.14
C ILE A 36 7.03 3.40 -5.68
N ALA A 37 6.32 2.31 -5.37
CA ALA A 37 5.93 1.98 -4.01
C ALA A 37 7.14 1.79 -3.08
N LYS A 38 8.20 1.12 -3.55
CA LYS A 38 9.48 0.99 -2.82
C LYS A 38 10.13 2.35 -2.57
N ALA A 39 10.23 3.19 -3.61
CA ALA A 39 10.80 4.53 -3.47
C ALA A 39 10.01 5.42 -2.49
N LEU A 40 8.68 5.37 -2.53
CA LEU A 40 7.83 6.12 -1.60
C LEU A 40 7.99 5.60 -0.16
N ARG A 41 8.12 4.27 0.01
CA ARG A 41 8.38 3.67 1.31
C ARG A 41 9.74 4.09 1.87
N GLU A 42 10.79 4.07 1.05
CA GLU A 42 12.12 4.58 1.43
C GLU A 42 12.07 6.08 1.79
N GLY A 43 11.19 6.84 1.14
CA GLY A 43 10.89 8.23 1.47
C GLY A 43 10.06 8.43 2.74
N GLY A 44 9.66 7.36 3.44
CA GLY A 44 8.94 7.41 4.71
C GLY A 44 7.43 7.28 4.61
N LEU A 45 6.85 7.04 3.43
CA LEU A 45 5.41 6.82 3.30
C LEU A 45 5.06 5.37 3.66
N SER A 46 4.13 5.21 4.61
CA SER A 46 3.63 3.91 5.06
C SER A 46 2.20 3.60 4.57
N CYS A 47 1.55 4.55 3.89
CA CYS A 47 0.23 4.36 3.28
C CYS A 47 0.21 4.75 1.80
N LEU A 48 -0.22 3.82 0.95
CA LEU A 48 -0.29 3.98 -0.50
C LEU A 48 -1.69 3.58 -1.02
N GLU A 49 -2.19 4.33 -2.00
CA GLU A 49 -3.40 4.01 -2.76
C GLU A 49 -3.03 3.73 -4.22
N ILE A 50 -3.47 2.59 -4.73
CA ILE A 50 -3.26 2.16 -6.10
C ILE A 50 -4.54 2.41 -6.90
N THR A 51 -4.43 3.28 -7.91
CA THR A 51 -5.59 3.56 -8.77
C THR A 51 -5.96 2.36 -9.65
N MET A 52 -7.25 2.01 -9.66
CA MET A 52 -7.81 0.92 -10.48
C MET A 52 -7.82 1.20 -11.99
N THR A 53 -7.34 2.39 -12.42
CA THR A 53 -7.14 2.73 -13.83
C THR A 53 -5.87 2.10 -14.42
N THR A 54 -5.07 1.43 -13.60
CA THR A 54 -3.88 0.67 -14.03
C THR A 54 -4.31 -0.71 -14.55
N PRO A 55 -4.02 -1.08 -15.81
CA PRO A 55 -4.25 -2.44 -16.28
C PRO A 55 -3.54 -3.46 -15.38
N GLY A 56 -4.27 -4.44 -14.86
CA GLY A 56 -3.70 -5.43 -13.94
C GLY A 56 -3.47 -4.95 -12.50
N ALA A 57 -4.10 -3.83 -12.07
CA ALA A 57 -3.94 -3.26 -10.73
C ALA A 57 -4.01 -4.28 -9.59
N LEU A 58 -4.96 -5.22 -9.63
CA LEU A 58 -5.13 -6.22 -8.56
C LEU A 58 -3.90 -7.13 -8.42
N ARG A 59 -3.33 -7.62 -9.52
CA ARG A 59 -2.10 -8.42 -9.48
C ARG A 59 -0.92 -7.60 -8.98
N ALA A 60 -0.84 -6.34 -9.41
CA ALA A 60 0.20 -5.44 -8.95
C ALA A 60 0.09 -5.16 -7.44
N ILE A 61 -1.12 -5.06 -6.89
CA ILE A 61 -1.39 -4.95 -5.44
C ILE A 61 -0.96 -6.24 -4.73
N GLU A 62 -1.29 -7.42 -5.27
CA GLU A 62 -0.86 -8.71 -4.72
C GLU A 62 0.67 -8.79 -4.63
N GLU A 63 1.39 -8.53 -5.73
CA GLU A 63 2.85 -8.55 -5.78
C GLU A 63 3.46 -7.48 -4.85
N ALA A 64 2.94 -6.26 -4.86
CA ALA A 64 3.45 -5.20 -4.01
C ALA A 64 3.22 -5.47 -2.52
N ARG A 65 2.16 -6.20 -2.16
CA ARG A 65 1.89 -6.60 -0.77
C ARG A 65 2.89 -7.65 -0.26
N GLU A 66 3.36 -8.54 -1.12
CA GLU A 66 4.43 -9.50 -0.78
C GLU A 66 5.76 -8.78 -0.54
N GLU A 67 6.08 -7.78 -1.37
CA GLU A 67 7.32 -7.01 -1.30
C GLU A 67 7.33 -5.95 -0.17
N LEU A 68 6.15 -5.43 0.21
CA LEU A 68 5.98 -4.33 1.18
C LEU A 68 4.93 -4.70 2.25
N PRO A 69 5.19 -5.70 3.12
CA PRO A 69 4.22 -6.22 4.09
C PRO A 69 3.86 -5.24 5.20
N ASP A 70 4.60 -4.16 5.34
CA ASP A 70 4.44 -3.12 6.36
C ASP A 70 3.88 -1.80 5.79
N VAL A 71 3.50 -1.78 4.51
CA VAL A 71 2.77 -0.68 3.89
C VAL A 71 1.27 -0.98 3.93
N LEU A 72 0.48 -0.03 4.42
CA LEU A 72 -0.97 -0.04 4.26
C LEU A 72 -1.29 0.28 2.80
N MET A 73 -1.89 -0.68 2.09
CA MET A 73 -2.20 -0.57 0.68
C MET A 73 -3.70 -0.64 0.46
N GLY A 74 -4.21 0.27 -0.37
CA GLY A 74 -5.61 0.36 -0.80
C GLY A 74 -5.72 0.49 -2.31
#